data_AF-A0A7Z0TH19-F1
#
_entry.id   AF-A0A7Z0TH19-F1
#
_cell.length_a   1.000
_cell.length_b   1.000
_cell.length_c   1.000
_cell.angle_alpha   90.00
_cell.angle_beta   90.00
_cell.angle_gamma   90.00
#
_symmetry.space_group_name_H-M   'P 1'
#
loop_
_entity.id
_entity.type
_entity.pdbx_description
1 polymer ?
#
loop_
_entity_poly.entity_id
_entity_poly.type
_entity_poly.pdbx_seq_one_letter_code
_entity_poly.pdbx_strand_id
1 'polypeptide(L)'
;GRQAGLAFQLIDDLIGLWGDPRRTAKPAGADLAARKKSLPVVAALAEGGPASRRLRSFYAAPDAEGGPATEVLRRLVEEAGGREAAEREAARQLSRALRALSCARPTAEAYRLLQEVADAVTRRDC
;
A
#
# COMPACT_ATOMS: atom_id res chain seq x y z
N GLY A 1 -18.89 6.80 5.31
CA GLY A 1 -18.26 7.79 4.42
C GLY A 1 -16.74 7.77 4.52
N ARG A 2 -16.13 8.63 5.35
CA ARG A 2 -14.67 8.85 5.39
C ARG A 2 -13.81 7.64 5.76
N GLN A 3 -14.24 6.83 6.72
CA GLN A 3 -13.45 5.67 7.20
C GLN A 3 -13.32 4.59 6.13
N ALA A 4 -14.37 4.37 5.32
CA ALA A 4 -14.31 3.45 4.19
C ALA A 4 -13.38 3.98 3.09
N GLY A 5 -13.49 5.27 2.74
CA GLY A 5 -12.62 5.89 1.72
C GLY A 5 -11.12 5.82 2.05
N LEU A 6 -10.75 5.96 3.33
CA LEU A 6 -9.36 5.79 3.76
C LEU A 6 -8.88 4.34 3.64
N ALA A 7 -9.73 3.36 4.01
CA ALA A 7 -9.39 1.95 3.83
C ALA A 7 -9.18 1.60 2.34
N PHE A 8 -10.06 2.08 1.46
CA PHE A 8 -9.90 1.91 0.00
C PHE A 8 -8.59 2.50 -0.52
N GLN A 9 -8.25 3.74 -0.12
CA GLN A 9 -7.03 4.38 -0.61
C GLN A 9 -5.75 3.64 -0.21
N LEU A 10 -5.71 3.10 1.01
CA LEU A 10 -4.58 2.32 1.51
C LEU A 10 -4.41 1.00 0.76
N ILE A 11 -5.52 0.41 0.33
CA ILE A 11 -5.54 -0.88 -0.37
C ILE A 11 -5.20 -0.67 -1.84
N ASP A 12 -5.66 0.41 -2.45
CA ASP A 12 -5.22 0.86 -3.78
C ASP A 12 -3.71 1.11 -3.81
N ASP A 13 -3.14 1.71 -2.76
CA ASP A 13 -1.68 1.90 -2.66
C ASP A 13 -0.94 0.54 -2.54
N LEU A 14 -1.46 -0.43 -1.78
CA LEU A 14 -0.89 -1.77 -1.70
C LEU A 14 -0.96 -2.50 -3.06
N ILE A 15 -2.10 -2.44 -3.74
CA ILE A 15 -2.31 -3.03 -5.07
C ILE A 15 -1.43 -2.33 -6.11
N GLY A 16 -1.23 -1.01 -6.03
CA GLY A 16 -0.37 -0.27 -6.96
C GLY A 16 1.12 -0.63 -6.85
N LEU A 17 1.59 -0.99 -5.66
CA LEU A 17 2.99 -1.38 -5.44
C LEU A 17 3.25 -2.88 -5.64
N TRP A 18 2.30 -3.74 -5.27
CA TRP A 18 2.50 -5.20 -5.22
C TRP A 18 1.44 -6.04 -5.95
N GLY A 19 0.43 -5.41 -6.54
CA GLY A 19 -0.63 -6.12 -7.25
C GLY A 19 -0.15 -6.78 -8.53
N ASP A 20 -0.83 -7.86 -8.93
CA ASP A 20 -0.59 -8.55 -10.20
C ASP A 20 -0.86 -7.58 -11.37
N PRO A 21 0.13 -7.29 -12.24
CA PRO A 21 -0.03 -6.46 -13.43
C PRO A 21 -1.15 -6.92 -14.37
N ARG A 22 -1.54 -8.20 -14.32
CA ARG A 22 -2.67 -8.75 -15.10
C ARG A 22 -4.03 -8.32 -14.54
N ARG A 23 -4.07 -7.84 -13.30
CA ARG A 23 -5.26 -7.34 -12.59
C ARG A 23 -5.23 -5.84 -12.36
N THR A 24 -4.05 -5.22 -12.40
CA THR A 24 -3.88 -3.76 -12.29
C THR A 24 -3.72 -3.15 -13.68
N ALA A 25 -4.49 -2.11 -14.02
CA ALA A 25 -4.38 -1.41 -15.31
C ALA A 25 -3.05 -0.64 -15.52
N LYS A 26 -2.05 -0.84 -14.65
CA LYS A 26 -0.74 -0.17 -14.63
C LYS A 26 0.36 -1.17 -14.25
N PRO A 27 1.59 -0.97 -14.72
CA PRO A 27 2.74 -1.78 -14.29
C PRO A 27 2.99 -1.62 -12.79
N ALA A 28 3.26 -2.73 -12.11
CA ALA A 28 3.54 -2.75 -10.68
C ALA A 28 4.70 -1.81 -10.32
N GLY A 29 4.51 -0.98 -9.29
CA GLY A 29 5.53 -0.06 -8.80
C GLY A 29 5.72 1.22 -9.64
N ALA A 30 4.80 1.54 -10.56
CA ALA A 30 4.77 2.84 -11.23
C ALA A 30 4.78 4.02 -10.24
N ASP A 31 4.12 3.85 -9.08
CA ASP A 31 4.10 4.83 -8.00
C ASP A 31 5.49 5.05 -7.36
N LEU A 32 6.35 4.02 -7.33
CA LEU A 32 7.73 4.14 -6.84
C LEU A 32 8.60 4.92 -7.83
N ALA A 33 8.44 4.66 -9.12
CA ALA A 33 9.13 5.41 -10.19
C ALA A 33 8.72 6.89 -10.16
N ALA A 34 7.44 7.18 -9.90
CA ALA A 34 6.93 8.53 -9.69
C ALA A 34 7.27 9.14 -8.32
N ARG A 35 8.06 8.45 -7.48
CA ARG A 35 8.45 8.89 -6.12
C ARG A 35 7.26 9.28 -5.24
N LYS A 36 6.12 8.61 -5.43
CA LYS A 36 4.93 8.84 -4.62
C LYS A 36 5.20 8.40 -3.18
N LYS A 37 4.92 9.30 -2.23
CA LYS A 37 5.05 9.01 -0.78
C LYS A 37 3.81 8.27 -0.26
N SER A 38 3.51 7.11 -0.82
CA SER A 38 2.44 6.23 -0.32
C SER A 38 2.77 5.71 1.09
N LEU A 39 1.76 5.23 1.81
CA LEU A 39 1.93 4.69 3.16
C LEU A 39 3.11 3.71 3.30
N PRO A 40 3.26 2.66 2.45
CA PRO A 40 4.39 1.74 2.56
C PRO A 40 5.75 2.42 2.43
N VAL A 41 5.87 3.40 1.54
CA VAL A 41 7.11 4.16 1.34
C VAL A 41 7.41 5.02 2.57
N VAL A 42 6.42 5.73 3.09
CA VAL A 42 6.61 6.57 4.29
C VAL A 42 6.97 5.71 5.50
N ALA A 43 6.34 4.56 5.66
CA ALA A 43 6.66 3.61 6.72
C ALA A 43 8.10 3.08 6.59
N ALA A 44 8.52 2.68 5.38
CA ALA A 44 9.89 2.26 5.11
C ALA A 44 10.90 3.39 5.36
N LEU A 45 10.58 4.62 4.97
CA LEU A 45 11.42 5.78 5.25
C LEU A 45 11.50 6.07 6.76
N ALA A 46 10.46 5.80 7.55
CA ALA A 46 10.48 6.09 8.99
C ALA A 46 11.34 5.11 9.82
N GLU A 47 11.63 3.90 9.31
CA GLU A 47 12.26 2.82 10.10
C GLU A 47 13.70 3.11 10.55
N GLY A 48 14.52 3.78 9.73
CA GLY A 48 15.84 4.28 10.14
C GLY A 48 17.05 3.34 9.89
N GLY A 49 16.82 2.09 9.50
CA GLY A 49 17.82 1.08 9.19
C GLY A 49 18.53 1.23 7.83
N PRO A 50 19.42 0.29 7.45
CA PRO A 50 20.23 0.38 6.23
C PRO A 50 19.39 0.52 4.95
N ALA A 51 18.35 -0.31 4.79
CA ALA A 51 17.44 -0.25 3.64
C ALA A 51 16.70 1.10 3.59
N SER A 52 16.21 1.57 4.74
CA SER A 52 15.55 2.88 4.90
C SER A 52 16.48 4.05 4.52
N ARG A 53 17.76 4.01 4.92
CA ARG A 53 18.76 5.02 4.53
C ARG A 53 19.06 5.00 3.04
N ARG A 54 19.18 3.82 2.44
CA ARG A 54 19.39 3.67 1.00
C ARG A 54 18.18 4.15 0.21
N LEU A 55 16.96 3.85 0.66
CA LEU A 55 15.73 4.38 0.08
C LEU A 55 15.68 5.91 0.18
N ARG A 56 16.06 6.50 1.32
CA ARG A 56 16.18 7.96 1.49
C ARG A 56 17.12 8.60 0.47
N SER A 57 18.28 8.00 0.20
CA SER A 57 19.22 8.57 -0.79
C SER A 57 18.61 8.66 -2.19
N PHE A 58 17.75 7.70 -2.56
CA PHE A 58 17.04 7.75 -3.84
C PHE A 58 16.00 8.87 -3.88
N TYR A 59 15.25 9.08 -2.78
CA TYR A 59 14.25 10.15 -2.67
C TYR A 59 14.87 11.55 -2.51
N ALA A 60 16.14 11.64 -2.14
CA ALA A 60 16.87 12.91 -1.99
C ALA A 60 17.63 13.34 -3.27
N ALA A 61 17.95 12.41 -4.16
CA ALA A 61 18.62 12.72 -5.42
C ALA A 61 17.67 13.47 -6.38
N PRO A 62 18.11 14.49 -7.12
CA PRO A 62 17.36 15.05 -8.25
C PRO A 62 16.95 13.94 -9.22
N ASP A 63 15.90 14.15 -10.02
CA ASP A 63 15.46 13.19 -11.03
C ASP A 63 16.59 12.95 -12.04
N ALA A 64 17.45 11.98 -11.74
CA ALA A 64 18.46 11.49 -12.65
C ALA A 64 17.76 10.54 -13.60
N GLU A 65 17.84 10.82 -14.90
CA GLU A 65 17.51 9.85 -15.93
C GLU A 65 18.29 8.55 -15.63
N GLY A 66 17.58 7.43 -15.49
CA GLY A 66 18.19 6.14 -15.15
C GLY A 66 18.28 5.81 -13.66
N GLY A 67 17.42 6.40 -12.81
CA GLY A 67 17.26 5.96 -11.42
C GLY A 67 17.09 4.42 -11.26
N PRO A 68 17.41 3.84 -10.09
CA PRO A 68 17.31 2.40 -9.84
C PRO A 68 16.00 1.81 -10.33
N ALA A 69 16.10 0.61 -10.91
CA ALA A 69 14.95 -0.15 -11.37
C ALA A 69 13.89 -0.24 -10.26
N THR A 70 12.61 -0.09 -10.62
CA THR A 70 11.45 -0.16 -9.72
C THR A 70 11.51 -1.35 -8.75
N GLU A 71 12.04 -2.48 -9.22
CA GLU A 71 12.23 -3.69 -8.43
C GLU A 71 13.20 -3.50 -7.25
N VAL A 72 14.28 -2.74 -7.42
CA VAL A 72 15.23 -2.41 -6.34
C VAL A 72 14.54 -1.56 -5.28
N LEU A 73 13.74 -0.58 -5.69
CA LEU A 73 13.00 0.27 -4.76
C LEU A 73 11.96 -0.52 -3.99
N ARG A 74 11.25 -1.43 -4.65
CA ARG A 74 10.27 -2.33 -4.03
C ARG A 74 10.93 -3.19 -2.95
N ARG A 75 12.08 -3.81 -3.25
CA ARG A 75 12.85 -4.59 -2.27
C ARG A 75 13.30 -3.75 -1.08
N LEU A 76 13.80 -2.53 -1.31
CA LEU A 76 14.19 -1.65 -0.20
C LEU A 76 13.00 -1.28 0.70
N VAL A 77 11.81 -1.09 0.13
CA VAL A 77 10.58 -0.85 0.90
C VAL A 77 10.18 -2.10 1.69
N GLU A 78 10.29 -3.29 1.12
CA GLU A 78 10.02 -4.56 1.80
C GLU A 78 11.02 -4.83 2.94
N GLU A 79 12.32 -4.71 2.67
CA GLU A 79 13.40 -4.89 3.65
C GLU A 79 13.30 -3.91 4.83
N ALA A 80 12.83 -2.68 4.58
CA ALA A 80 12.57 -1.69 5.63
C ALA A 80 11.22 -1.89 6.33
N GLY A 81 10.49 -2.99 6.05
CA GLY A 81 9.21 -3.31 6.70
C GLY A 81 8.02 -2.48 6.24
N GLY A 82 8.16 -1.71 5.16
CA GLY A 82 7.12 -0.81 4.65
C GLY A 82 5.87 -1.55 4.19
N ARG A 83 6.03 -2.70 3.52
CA ARG A 83 4.92 -3.56 3.09
C ARG A 83 4.09 -4.04 4.28
N GLU A 84 4.75 -4.69 5.24
CA GLU A 84 4.10 -5.24 6.43
C GLU A 84 3.42 -4.12 7.28
N ALA A 85 4.05 -2.95 7.37
CA ALA A 85 3.45 -1.78 8.04
C ALA A 85 2.16 -1.32 7.36
N ALA A 86 2.16 -1.23 6.02
CA ALA A 86 0.99 -0.85 5.24
C ALA A 86 -0.14 -1.89 5.30
N GLU A 87 0.19 -3.18 5.20
CA GLU A 87 -0.76 -4.29 5.35
C GLU A 87 -1.43 -4.27 6.74
N ARG A 88 -0.65 -4.08 7.81
CA ARG A 88 -1.19 -3.95 9.18
C ARG A 88 -2.12 -2.76 9.32
N GLU A 89 -1.78 -1.61 8.73
CA GLU A 89 -2.65 -0.44 8.77
C GLU A 89 -3.93 -0.64 7.96
N ALA A 90 -3.85 -1.23 6.77
CA ALA A 90 -5.02 -1.59 5.97
C ALA A 90 -5.96 -2.52 6.73
N ALA A 91 -5.43 -3.57 7.38
CA ALA A 91 -6.21 -4.48 8.21
C ALA A 91 -6.87 -3.77 9.41
N ARG A 92 -6.17 -2.82 10.07
CA ARG A 92 -6.73 -2.00 11.15
C ARG A 92 -7.89 -1.14 10.67
N GLN A 93 -7.74 -0.45 9.53
CA GLN A 93 -8.76 0.43 8.98
C GLN A 93 -9.99 -0.35 8.50
N LEU A 94 -9.78 -1.49 7.83
CA LEU A 94 -10.85 -2.40 7.45
C LEU A 94 -11.64 -2.89 8.68
N SER A 95 -10.95 -3.31 9.75
CA SER A 95 -11.58 -3.74 10.99
C SER A 95 -12.40 -2.62 11.65
N ARG A 96 -11.97 -1.36 11.52
CA ARG A 96 -12.74 -0.19 11.99
C ARG A 96 -13.97 0.07 11.11
N ALA A 97 -13.82 -0.05 9.80
CA ALA A 97 -14.90 0.15 8.85
C ALA A 97 -16.01 -0.90 9.01
N LEU A 98 -15.65 -2.18 9.15
CA LEU A 98 -16.59 -3.27 9.42
C LEU A 98 -17.37 -3.06 10.72
N ARG A 99 -16.68 -2.65 11.80
CA ARG A 99 -17.33 -2.31 13.08
C ARG A 99 -18.32 -1.17 12.92
N ALA A 100 -17.91 -0.06 12.30
CA ALA A 100 -18.78 1.09 12.08
C ALA A 100 -20.02 0.74 11.24
N LEU A 101 -19.87 -0.13 10.23
CA LEU A 101 -20.98 -0.60 9.41
C LEU A 101 -21.93 -1.52 10.17
N SER A 102 -21.41 -2.44 11.00
CA SER A 102 -22.26 -3.33 11.81
C SER A 102 -23.22 -2.55 12.72
N CYS A 103 -22.78 -1.40 13.25
CA CYS A 103 -23.62 -0.51 14.04
C CYS A 103 -24.64 0.30 13.21
N ALA A 104 -24.43 0.42 11.91
CA ALA A 104 -25.19 1.30 11.01
C ALA A 104 -26.28 0.57 10.19
N ARG A 105 -26.46 -0.75 10.36
CA ARG A 105 -27.39 -1.59 9.56
C ARG A 105 -27.18 -1.39 8.03
N PRO A 106 -26.06 -1.87 7.49
CA PRO A 106 -25.64 -1.53 6.13
C PRO A 106 -26.48 -2.26 5.08
N THR A 107 -26.52 -1.70 3.88
CA THR A 107 -27.06 -2.42 2.71
C THR A 107 -26.16 -3.61 2.37
N ALA A 108 -26.72 -4.63 1.72
CA ALA A 108 -25.96 -5.81 1.28
C ALA A 108 -24.79 -5.46 0.35
N GLU A 109 -24.95 -4.40 -0.46
CA GLU A 109 -23.90 -3.90 -1.35
C GLU A 109 -22.70 -3.30 -0.59
N ALA A 110 -22.96 -2.49 0.43
CA ALA A 110 -21.89 -1.92 1.26
C ALA A 110 -21.11 -3.02 1.99
N TYR A 111 -21.80 -4.07 2.45
CA TYR A 111 -21.17 -5.22 3.09
C TYR A 111 -20.28 -6.01 2.11
N ARG A 112 -20.79 -6.29 0.92
CA ARG A 112 -20.06 -7.01 -0.14
C ARG A 112 -18.80 -6.27 -0.58
N LEU A 113 -18.87 -4.96 -0.82
CA LEU A 113 -17.71 -4.15 -1.19
C LEU A 113 -16.61 -4.21 -0.12
N LEU A 114 -16.94 -4.17 1.17
CA LEU A 114 -15.92 -4.33 2.21
C LEU A 114 -15.33 -5.73 2.26
N GLN A 115 -16.11 -6.74 1.91
CA GLN A 115 -15.62 -8.12 1.91
C GLN A 115 -14.66 -8.37 0.74
N GLU A 116 -14.94 -7.82 -0.45
CA GLU A 116 -14.00 -7.82 -1.57
C GLU A 116 -12.68 -7.14 -1.21
N VAL A 117 -12.76 -6.03 -0.47
CA VAL A 117 -11.61 -5.28 0.05
C VAL A 117 -10.84 -6.08 1.11
N ALA A 118 -11.55 -6.79 1.99
CA ALA A 118 -10.96 -7.67 3.00
C ALA A 118 -10.18 -8.82 2.36
N ASP A 119 -10.75 -9.44 1.34
CA ASP A 119 -10.12 -10.52 0.58
C ASP A 119 -8.87 -10.03 -0.14
N ALA A 120 -8.87 -8.80 -0.67
CA ALA A 120 -7.70 -8.23 -1.33
C ALA A 120 -6.52 -8.04 -0.36
N VAL A 121 -6.78 -7.65 0.90
CA VAL A 121 -5.73 -7.46 1.93
C VAL A 121 -5.25 -8.78 2.51
N THR A 122 -6.12 -9.77 2.60
CA THR A 122 -5.84 -11.05 3.29
C THR A 122 -5.32 -12.15 2.38
N ARG A 123 -5.44 -12.02 1.05
CA ARG A 123 -4.73 -12.85 0.09
C ARG A 123 -3.23 -12.55 0.16
N ARG A 124 -2.59 -13.13 1.17
CA ARG A 124 -1.15 -13.43 1.16
C ARG A 124 -0.86 -14.21 -0.12
N ASP A 125 -0.05 -13.60 -0.97
CA ASP A 125 0.82 -14.19 -1.98
C ASP A 125 0.30 -15.42 -2.74
N CYS A 126 0.14 -15.25 -4.05
CA CYS A 126 0.63 -16.23 -5.01
C CYS A 126 1.63 -15.51 -5.92
#